data_AF-A0A8T3QSI1-F1
#
_entry.id   AF-A0A8T3QSI1-F1
#
_cell.length_a   1.000
_cell.length_b   1.000
_cell.length_c   1.000
_cell.angle_alpha   90.00
_cell.angle_beta   90.00
_cell.angle_gamma   90.00
#
_symmetry.space_group_name_H-M   'P 1'
#
loop_
_entity.id
_entity.type
_entity.pdbx_description
1 polymer ?
#
loop_
_entity_poly.entity_id
_entity_poly.type
_entity_poly.pdbx_seq_one_letter_code
_entity_poly.pdbx_strand_id
1 'polypeptide(L)'
;EEGRPLPAGTERGIWLTAPEVVADFVRRAAAAGIATQIHAIGDRSCRVSLDALEPTAGRSSLMPRLEHVQLLHPDDRSRFARAGIAASIQPVHVRADAPIARSLWGERAETRGYPMRSLIESGAVVAFGTDAPVEPIDPWPGISMAVTRVDGSWPAGSEPFGPDERLTLEQALRAACIAPAVTAGETDRGRLVPGQRADLIVLQASDLSHPIEPGGVLATARPRLVMIDGEVVFER
;
A
#
# COMPACT_ATOMS: atom_id res chain seq x y z
N GLU A 1 8.83 -4.31 -20.29
CA GLU A 1 9.13 -4.39 -21.73
C GLU A 1 8.27 -5.49 -22.33
N GLU A 2 7.12 -5.13 -22.91
CA GLU A 2 6.35 -6.11 -23.68
C GLU A 2 7.15 -6.46 -24.94
N GLY A 3 7.29 -7.77 -25.21
CA GLY A 3 7.84 -8.25 -26.48
C GLY A 3 9.34 -8.55 -26.54
N ARG A 4 10.13 -8.31 -25.49
CA ARG A 4 11.49 -8.86 -25.41
C ARG A 4 11.46 -10.24 -24.75
N PRO A 5 11.86 -11.33 -25.44
CA PRO A 5 12.01 -12.63 -24.80
C PRO A 5 13.10 -12.51 -23.73
N LEU A 6 12.74 -12.86 -22.50
CA LEU A 6 13.71 -12.97 -21.41
C LEU A 6 14.74 -14.05 -21.76
N PRO A 7 15.97 -13.97 -21.23
CA PRO A 7 16.97 -15.01 -21.39
C PRO A 7 16.40 -16.41 -21.09
N ALA A 8 16.81 -17.42 -21.85
CA ALA A 8 16.40 -18.80 -21.61
C ALA A 8 16.70 -19.21 -20.16
N GLY A 9 15.73 -19.82 -19.48
CA GLY A 9 15.82 -20.18 -18.06
C GLY A 9 15.34 -19.09 -17.09
N THR A 10 14.88 -17.93 -17.57
CA THR A 10 14.30 -16.89 -16.70
C THR A 10 12.91 -17.30 -16.21
N GLU A 11 12.78 -17.53 -14.90
CA GLU A 11 11.49 -17.77 -14.25
C GLU A 11 10.65 -16.48 -14.23
N ARG A 12 9.35 -16.59 -14.51
CA ARG A 12 8.41 -15.46 -14.61
C ARG A 12 7.40 -15.42 -13.46
N GLY A 13 7.73 -16.10 -12.36
CA GLY A 13 6.79 -16.41 -11.29
C GLY A 13 5.76 -17.46 -11.70
N ILE A 14 4.77 -17.63 -10.84
CA ILE A 14 3.71 -18.64 -10.97
C ILE A 14 2.34 -17.99 -10.80
N TRP A 15 1.35 -18.48 -11.55
CA TRP A 15 -0.04 -18.16 -11.27
C TRP A 15 -0.55 -19.11 -10.19
N LEU A 16 -0.90 -18.58 -9.01
CA LEU A 16 -1.59 -19.37 -7.99
C LEU A 16 -3.03 -19.68 -8.41
N THR A 17 -3.69 -18.70 -9.02
CA THR A 17 -5.00 -18.83 -9.65
C THR A 17 -4.90 -18.36 -11.09
N ALA A 18 -5.40 -19.13 -12.04
CA ALA A 18 -5.35 -18.78 -13.45
C ALA A 18 -6.11 -17.45 -13.71
N PRO A 19 -5.60 -16.57 -14.59
CA PRO A 19 -6.23 -15.29 -14.93
C PRO A 19 -7.73 -15.37 -15.25
N GLU A 20 -8.14 -16.40 -16.00
CA GLU A 20 -9.51 -16.60 -16.45
C GLU A 20 -10.44 -16.96 -15.27
N VAL A 21 -9.90 -17.68 -14.28
CA VAL A 21 -10.60 -18.04 -13.05
C VAL A 21 -10.76 -16.81 -12.15
N VAL A 22 -9.71 -15.97 -12.04
CA VAL A 22 -9.80 -14.69 -11.33
C VAL A 22 -10.88 -13.80 -11.96
N ALA A 23 -10.90 -13.69 -13.29
CA ALA A 23 -11.91 -12.91 -14.00
C ALA A 23 -13.33 -13.45 -13.76
N ASP A 24 -13.54 -14.77 -13.75
CA ASP A 24 -14.86 -15.34 -13.43
C ASP A 24 -15.30 -15.03 -11.99
N PHE A 25 -14.41 -15.16 -11.01
CA PHE A 25 -14.70 -14.83 -9.62
C PHE A 25 -15.05 -13.36 -9.45
N VAL A 26 -14.29 -12.45 -10.07
CA VAL A 26 -14.58 -11.01 -10.04
C VAL A 26 -15.97 -10.72 -10.60
N ARG A 27 -16.33 -11.29 -11.78
CA ARG A 27 -17.66 -11.07 -12.36
C ARG A 27 -18.78 -11.58 -11.46
N ARG A 28 -18.61 -12.75 -10.85
CA ARG A 28 -19.61 -13.36 -9.96
C ARG A 28 -19.76 -12.56 -8.67
N ALA A 29 -18.66 -12.14 -8.06
CA ALA A 29 -18.67 -11.29 -6.87
C ALA A 29 -19.36 -9.95 -7.16
N ALA A 30 -19.00 -9.29 -8.27
CA ALA A 30 -19.63 -8.04 -8.70
C ALA A 30 -21.13 -8.20 -8.99
N ALA A 31 -21.57 -9.31 -9.60
CA ALA A 31 -22.99 -9.60 -9.80
C ALA A 31 -23.76 -9.77 -8.48
N ALA A 32 -23.07 -10.16 -7.40
CA ALA A 32 -23.61 -10.27 -6.05
C ALA A 32 -23.41 -8.99 -5.20
N GLY A 33 -22.85 -7.91 -5.77
CA GLY A 33 -22.56 -6.67 -5.04
C GLY A 33 -21.37 -6.76 -4.07
N ILE A 34 -20.51 -7.76 -4.21
CA ILE A 34 -19.33 -8.00 -3.35
C ILE A 34 -18.09 -7.40 -4.02
N ALA A 35 -17.40 -6.50 -3.31
CA ALA A 35 -16.12 -5.96 -3.77
C ALA A 35 -15.02 -7.01 -3.68
N THR A 36 -14.19 -7.11 -4.72
CA THR A 36 -13.09 -8.09 -4.77
C THR A 36 -11.76 -7.45 -4.39
N GLN A 37 -10.98 -8.17 -3.58
CA GLN A 37 -9.60 -7.83 -3.22
C GLN A 37 -8.68 -8.91 -3.80
N ILE A 38 -7.64 -8.52 -4.52
CA ILE A 38 -6.77 -9.46 -5.24
C ILE A 38 -5.31 -9.26 -4.82
N HIS A 39 -4.71 -10.30 -4.23
CA HIS A 39 -3.26 -10.37 -4.01
C HIS A 39 -2.52 -10.33 -5.35
N ALA A 40 -1.67 -9.31 -5.57
CA ALA A 40 -0.87 -9.19 -6.79
C ALA A 40 0.46 -8.46 -6.52
N ILE A 41 1.57 -9.19 -6.65
CA ILE A 41 2.93 -8.67 -6.41
C ILE A 41 3.62 -8.28 -7.71
N GLY A 42 3.69 -9.19 -8.69
CA GLY A 42 4.39 -8.96 -9.96
C GLY A 42 3.62 -8.03 -10.90
N ASP A 43 4.34 -7.33 -11.77
CA ASP A 43 3.76 -6.36 -12.73
C ASP A 43 2.73 -6.99 -13.67
N ARG A 44 3.01 -8.19 -14.21
CA ARG A 44 2.02 -8.93 -15.00
C ARG A 44 0.81 -9.38 -14.19
N SER A 45 1.01 -9.74 -12.92
CA SER A 45 -0.10 -10.11 -12.03
C SER A 45 -0.99 -8.89 -11.77
N CYS A 46 -0.40 -7.72 -11.50
CA CYS A 46 -1.14 -6.47 -11.31
C CYS A 46 -1.95 -6.12 -12.56
N ARG A 47 -1.34 -6.19 -13.76
CA ARG A 47 -2.01 -5.89 -15.03
C ARG A 47 -3.24 -6.77 -15.25
N VAL A 48 -3.08 -8.08 -15.12
CA VAL A 48 -4.18 -9.04 -15.29
C VAL A 48 -5.28 -8.83 -14.25
N SER A 49 -4.92 -8.56 -12.99
CA SER A 49 -5.90 -8.26 -11.94
C SER A 49 -6.68 -6.97 -12.22
N LEU A 50 -6.01 -5.93 -12.75
CA LEU A 50 -6.67 -4.71 -13.20
C LEU A 50 -7.61 -4.99 -14.38
N ASP A 51 -7.17 -5.77 -15.38
CA ASP A 51 -8.01 -6.18 -16.52
C ASP A 51 -9.29 -6.91 -16.07
N ALA A 52 -9.21 -7.71 -15.00
CA ALA A 52 -10.35 -8.42 -14.42
C ALA A 52 -11.31 -7.48 -13.66
N LEU A 53 -10.77 -6.53 -12.88
CA LEU A 53 -11.55 -5.64 -12.02
C LEU A 53 -12.22 -4.50 -12.79
N GLU A 54 -11.51 -3.86 -13.72
CA GLU A 54 -11.96 -2.65 -14.43
C GLU A 54 -13.39 -2.75 -15.01
N PRO A 55 -13.79 -3.84 -15.70
CA PRO A 55 -15.14 -3.95 -16.28
C PRO A 55 -16.28 -3.99 -15.26
N THR A 56 -15.96 -4.25 -13.99
CA THR A 56 -16.94 -4.43 -12.90
C THR A 56 -16.76 -3.46 -11.75
N ALA A 57 -15.80 -2.55 -11.85
CA ALA A 57 -15.57 -1.53 -10.85
C ALA A 57 -16.83 -0.64 -10.69
N GLY A 58 -17.15 -0.29 -9.43
CA GLY A 58 -18.36 0.46 -9.10
C GLY A 58 -19.66 -0.37 -9.04
N ARG A 59 -19.61 -1.69 -9.28
CA ARG A 59 -20.78 -2.57 -9.10
C ARG A 59 -21.02 -3.02 -7.65
N SER A 60 -20.06 -2.75 -6.76
CA SER A 60 -20.17 -2.92 -5.31
C SER A 60 -20.17 -1.57 -4.61
N SER A 61 -20.75 -1.50 -3.41
CA SER A 61 -20.69 -0.31 -2.55
C SER A 61 -19.28 -0.01 -2.05
N LEU A 62 -18.43 -1.04 -1.94
CA LEU A 62 -17.04 -0.92 -1.53
C LEU A 62 -16.11 -0.87 -2.76
N MET A 63 -14.94 -0.25 -2.60
CA MET A 63 -13.94 -0.21 -3.67
C MET A 63 -13.28 -1.58 -3.83
N PRO A 64 -13.19 -2.13 -5.06
CA PRO A 64 -12.28 -3.23 -5.32
C PRO A 64 -10.82 -2.79 -5.11
N ARG A 65 -9.95 -3.73 -4.75
CA ARG A 65 -8.55 -3.43 -4.42
C ARG A 65 -7.58 -4.46 -4.98
N LEU A 66 -6.38 -4.00 -5.33
CA LEU A 66 -5.21 -4.86 -5.42
C LEU A 66 -4.42 -4.75 -4.13
N GLU A 67 -4.02 -5.90 -3.60
CA GLU A 67 -3.19 -6.01 -2.40
C GLU A 67 -1.71 -6.19 -2.80
N HIS A 68 -0.84 -5.57 -2.03
CA HIS A 68 0.62 -5.46 -2.15
C HIS A 68 1.13 -4.52 -3.21
N VAL A 69 0.80 -4.74 -4.50
CA VAL A 69 1.22 -3.87 -5.63
C VAL A 69 2.74 -3.59 -5.60
N GLN A 70 3.54 -4.61 -5.26
CA GLN A 70 4.96 -4.41 -4.97
C GLN A 70 5.77 -4.10 -6.23
N LEU A 71 5.35 -4.56 -7.40
CA LEU A 71 5.96 -4.22 -8.69
C LEU A 71 4.85 -3.85 -9.67
N LEU A 72 4.85 -2.62 -10.16
CA LEU A 72 3.80 -2.13 -11.06
C LEU A 72 4.39 -1.46 -12.30
N HIS A 73 3.87 -1.82 -13.47
CA HIS A 73 4.25 -1.15 -14.71
C HIS A 73 3.79 0.33 -14.68
N PRO A 74 4.60 1.30 -15.14
CA PRO A 74 4.21 2.71 -15.15
C PRO A 74 2.85 2.98 -15.82
N ASP A 75 2.58 2.32 -16.95
CA ASP A 75 1.30 2.46 -17.69
C ASP A 75 0.07 2.02 -16.87
N ASP A 76 0.25 1.17 -15.86
CA ASP A 76 -0.84 0.66 -15.04
C ASP A 76 -1.17 1.59 -13.86
N ARG A 77 -0.34 2.61 -13.56
CA ARG A 77 -0.52 3.51 -12.39
C ARG A 77 -1.79 4.35 -12.45
N SER A 78 -2.13 4.88 -13.64
CA SER A 78 -3.32 5.73 -13.83
C SER A 78 -4.63 4.93 -13.86
N ARG A 79 -4.54 3.61 -14.05
CA ARG A 79 -5.69 2.71 -14.15
C ARG A 79 -6.47 2.65 -12.83
N PHE A 80 -5.76 2.63 -11.71
CA PHE A 80 -6.35 2.64 -10.37
C PHE A 80 -7.32 3.80 -10.17
N ALA A 81 -6.84 5.03 -10.40
CA ALA A 81 -7.64 6.24 -10.28
C ALA A 81 -8.82 6.25 -11.27
N ARG A 82 -8.55 5.94 -12.55
CA ARG A 82 -9.56 5.96 -13.61
C ARG A 82 -10.69 4.98 -13.37
N ALA A 83 -10.38 3.80 -12.84
CA ALA A 83 -11.34 2.73 -12.63
C ALA A 83 -11.99 2.75 -11.24
N GLY A 84 -11.51 3.57 -10.30
CA GLY A 84 -11.99 3.52 -8.92
C GLY A 84 -11.56 2.24 -8.19
N ILE A 85 -10.35 1.74 -8.48
CA ILE A 85 -9.72 0.60 -7.81
C ILE A 85 -8.66 1.14 -6.85
N ALA A 86 -8.62 0.65 -5.61
CA ALA A 86 -7.59 1.08 -4.66
C ALA A 86 -6.33 0.21 -4.74
N ALA A 87 -5.18 0.81 -4.44
CA ALA A 87 -3.95 0.08 -4.18
C ALA A 87 -3.77 -0.05 -2.66
N SER A 88 -3.74 -1.27 -2.14
CA SER A 88 -3.46 -1.56 -0.74
C SER A 88 -2.00 -2.02 -0.63
N ILE A 89 -1.15 -1.19 -0.03
CA ILE A 89 0.31 -1.37 -0.02
C ILE A 89 0.80 -1.49 1.42
N GLN A 90 1.81 -2.33 1.65
CA GLN A 90 2.43 -2.50 2.95
C GLN A 90 3.87 -1.96 2.90
N PRO A 91 4.10 -0.69 3.28
CA PRO A 91 5.43 -0.09 3.16
C PRO A 91 6.49 -0.86 3.95
N VAL A 92 6.12 -1.47 5.08
CA VAL A 92 7.03 -2.22 5.95
C VAL A 92 7.70 -3.40 5.23
N HIS A 93 7.05 -4.01 4.22
CA HIS A 93 7.63 -5.12 3.45
C HIS A 93 8.93 -4.71 2.74
N VAL A 94 9.09 -3.42 2.39
CA VAL A 94 10.32 -2.90 1.76
C VAL A 94 11.57 -3.25 2.58
N ARG A 95 11.45 -3.30 3.91
CA ARG A 95 12.53 -3.64 4.83
C ARG A 95 13.23 -4.96 4.47
N ALA A 96 12.45 -6.02 4.26
CA ALA A 96 12.96 -7.35 3.93
C ALA A 96 13.11 -7.54 2.41
N ASP A 97 12.22 -6.91 1.63
CA ASP A 97 12.13 -7.13 0.20
C ASP A 97 13.20 -6.40 -0.61
N ALA A 98 13.67 -5.23 -0.18
CA ALA A 98 14.61 -4.43 -0.97
C ALA A 98 15.80 -5.21 -1.56
N PRO A 99 16.57 -6.01 -0.78
CA PRO A 99 17.66 -6.81 -1.35
C PRO A 99 17.17 -7.90 -2.32
N ILE A 100 16.04 -8.54 -2.04
CA ILE A 100 15.46 -9.60 -2.87
C ILE A 100 14.95 -9.00 -4.20
N ALA A 101 14.21 -7.90 -4.13
CA ALA A 101 13.70 -7.16 -5.26
C ALA A 101 14.84 -6.68 -6.17
N ARG A 102 15.92 -6.11 -5.61
CA ARG A 102 17.11 -5.73 -6.38
C ARG A 102 17.74 -6.92 -7.09
N SER A 103 17.83 -8.07 -6.43
CA SER A 103 18.38 -9.29 -7.01
C SER A 103 17.50 -9.88 -8.13
N LEU A 104 16.18 -9.92 -7.94
CA LEU A 104 15.26 -10.59 -8.86
C LEU A 104 14.75 -9.69 -9.99
N TRP A 105 14.58 -8.39 -9.74
CA TRP A 105 13.97 -7.45 -10.68
C TRP A 105 14.98 -6.49 -11.32
N GLY A 106 16.20 -6.41 -10.79
CA GLY A 106 17.24 -5.49 -11.25
C GLY A 106 16.78 -4.04 -11.14
N GLU A 107 17.05 -3.24 -12.17
CA GLU A 107 16.67 -1.82 -12.25
C GLU A 107 15.17 -1.56 -12.04
N ARG A 108 14.31 -2.54 -12.39
CA ARG A 108 12.86 -2.41 -12.16
C ARG A 108 12.51 -2.29 -10.68
N ALA A 109 13.33 -2.83 -9.78
CA ALA A 109 13.10 -2.69 -8.34
C ALA A 109 13.07 -1.22 -7.92
N GLU A 110 14.02 -0.42 -8.42
CA GLU A 110 14.14 0.99 -8.06
C GLU A 110 13.09 1.87 -8.75
N THR A 111 12.70 1.53 -9.98
CA THR A 111 11.83 2.38 -10.81
C THR A 111 10.35 2.00 -10.79
N ARG A 112 10.03 0.78 -10.35
CA ARG A 112 8.68 0.20 -10.38
C ARG A 112 8.27 -0.45 -9.06
N GLY A 113 9.21 -0.61 -8.14
CA GLY A 113 9.01 -1.25 -6.86
C GLY A 113 8.31 -0.33 -5.85
N TYR A 114 7.22 -0.80 -5.26
CA TYR A 114 6.44 -0.07 -4.26
C TYR A 114 6.14 1.39 -4.67
N PRO A 115 5.45 1.64 -5.80
CA PRO A 115 5.32 2.96 -6.40
C PRO A 115 4.24 3.83 -5.75
N MET A 116 4.38 4.06 -4.44
CA MET A 116 3.38 4.74 -3.61
C MET A 116 3.16 6.19 -4.03
N ARG A 117 4.24 6.96 -4.25
CA ARG A 117 4.15 8.38 -4.61
C ARG A 117 3.52 8.52 -5.99
N SER A 118 4.00 7.73 -6.95
CA SER A 118 3.49 7.72 -8.31
C SER A 118 2.01 7.34 -8.39
N LEU A 119 1.53 6.42 -7.54
CA LEU A 119 0.12 6.07 -7.45
C LEU A 119 -0.72 7.21 -6.81
N ILE A 120 -0.22 7.83 -5.74
CA ILE A 120 -0.89 8.98 -5.13
C ILE A 120 -0.99 10.14 -6.14
N GLU A 121 0.08 10.43 -6.87
CA GLU A 121 0.13 11.49 -7.88
C GLU A 121 -0.74 11.20 -9.10
N SER A 122 -1.03 9.92 -9.41
CA SER A 122 -1.99 9.55 -10.45
C SER A 122 -3.45 9.77 -10.03
N GLY A 123 -3.70 10.10 -8.76
CA GLY A 123 -5.03 10.23 -8.16
C GLY A 123 -5.60 8.93 -7.61
N ALA A 124 -4.79 7.86 -7.52
CA ALA A 124 -5.26 6.59 -6.98
C ALA A 124 -5.48 6.69 -5.45
N VAL A 125 -6.44 5.92 -4.95
CA VAL A 125 -6.57 5.69 -3.50
C VAL A 125 -5.51 4.68 -3.10
N VAL A 126 -4.51 5.12 -2.33
CA VAL A 126 -3.47 4.26 -1.75
C VAL A 126 -3.75 4.07 -0.27
N ALA A 127 -4.13 2.86 0.11
CA ALA A 127 -4.36 2.47 1.50
C ALA A 127 -3.15 1.71 2.04
N PHE A 128 -2.72 2.04 3.25
CA PHE A 128 -1.66 1.30 3.93
C PHE A 128 -2.22 0.17 4.79
N GLY A 129 -1.48 -0.93 4.82
CA GLY A 129 -1.66 -2.03 5.76
C GLY A 129 -0.32 -2.57 6.23
N THR A 130 -0.34 -3.56 7.12
CA THR A 130 0.87 -4.26 7.56
C THR A 130 0.93 -5.70 7.09
N ASP A 131 -0.17 -6.29 6.59
CA ASP A 131 -0.26 -7.74 6.34
C ASP A 131 -0.01 -8.60 7.59
N ALA A 132 -0.37 -8.10 8.78
CA ALA A 132 -0.24 -8.87 10.00
C ALA A 132 -1.02 -10.21 9.91
N PRO A 133 -0.43 -11.34 10.35
CA PRO A 133 0.78 -11.43 11.16
C PRO A 133 2.09 -11.67 10.37
N VAL A 134 2.11 -11.52 9.04
CA VAL A 134 3.34 -11.65 8.24
C VAL A 134 4.39 -10.64 8.71
N GLU A 135 3.97 -9.38 8.86
CA GLU A 135 4.73 -8.33 9.55
C GLU A 135 4.02 -7.90 10.84
N PRO A 136 4.73 -7.23 11.76
CA PRO A 136 4.12 -6.71 12.99
C PRO A 136 2.90 -5.81 12.70
N ILE A 137 1.89 -5.86 13.59
CA ILE A 137 0.69 -5.00 13.51
C ILE A 137 1.00 -3.51 13.71
N ASP A 138 2.18 -3.17 14.26
CA ASP A 138 2.61 -1.80 14.50
C ASP A 138 2.80 -1.05 13.16
N PRO A 139 2.03 0.01 12.87
CA PRO A 139 2.10 0.70 11.59
C PRO A 139 3.30 1.67 11.49
N TRP A 140 3.89 2.06 12.61
CA TRP A 140 4.90 3.13 12.67
C TRP A 140 6.19 2.83 11.89
N PRO A 141 6.74 1.61 11.94
CA PRO A 141 7.84 1.22 11.07
C PRO A 141 7.49 1.38 9.58
N GLY A 142 6.28 0.98 9.16
CA GLY A 142 5.80 1.15 7.79
C GLY A 142 5.65 2.62 7.38
N ILE A 143 5.08 3.45 8.25
CA ILE A 143 4.95 4.90 7.99
C ILE A 143 6.34 5.54 7.83
N SER A 144 7.29 5.20 8.71
CA SER A 144 8.69 5.66 8.58
C SER A 144 9.30 5.19 7.26
N MET A 145 9.16 3.91 6.93
CA MET A 145 9.64 3.29 5.68
C MET A 145 9.07 3.97 4.42
N ALA A 146 7.81 4.41 4.44
CA ALA A 146 7.19 5.15 3.33
C ALA A 146 7.81 6.54 3.12
N VAL A 147 8.27 7.19 4.21
CA VAL A 147 8.87 8.54 4.18
C VAL A 147 10.36 8.49 3.86
N THR A 148 11.10 7.60 4.52
CA THR A 148 12.58 7.54 4.44
C THR A 148 13.04 6.70 3.27
N ARG A 149 12.26 5.68 2.88
CA ARG A 149 12.68 4.63 1.94
C ARG A 149 13.98 3.91 2.37
N VAL A 150 14.34 4.00 3.65
CA VAL A 150 15.45 3.30 4.31
C VAL A 150 14.96 2.77 5.65
N ASP A 151 15.23 1.49 5.94
CA ASP A 151 14.96 0.91 7.26
C ASP A 151 16.13 1.13 8.22
N GLY A 152 15.84 1.33 9.50
CA GLY A 152 16.86 1.55 10.54
C GLY A 152 17.74 0.33 10.85
N SER A 153 17.33 -0.88 10.45
CA SER A 153 18.13 -2.09 10.61
C SER A 153 19.08 -2.37 9.45
N TRP A 154 19.02 -1.58 8.37
CA TRP A 154 19.97 -1.69 7.27
C TRP A 154 21.35 -1.11 7.66
N PRO A 155 22.44 -1.52 6.98
CA PRO A 155 23.76 -0.94 7.20
C PRO A 155 23.76 0.58 7.09
N ALA A 156 24.53 1.25 7.96
CA ALA A 156 24.65 2.70 7.93
C ALA A 156 25.10 3.19 6.53
N GLY A 157 24.42 4.23 6.02
CA GLY A 157 24.66 4.75 4.67
C GLY A 157 24.01 3.95 3.54
N SER A 158 23.10 3.02 3.83
CA SER A 158 22.33 2.32 2.80
C SER A 158 21.53 3.28 1.93
N GLU A 159 21.59 3.07 0.62
CA GLU A 159 20.81 3.84 -0.34
C GLU A 159 19.30 3.56 -0.20
N PRO A 160 18.45 4.60 -0.27
CA PRO A 160 17.00 4.41 -0.23
C PRO A 160 16.52 3.51 -1.36
N PHE A 161 15.55 2.66 -1.08
CA PHE A 161 14.91 1.82 -2.09
C PHE A 161 13.86 2.63 -2.85
N GLY A 162 14.04 2.84 -4.16
CA GLY A 162 13.17 3.69 -4.97
C GLY A 162 13.01 5.08 -4.35
N PRO A 163 14.06 5.91 -4.31
CA PRO A 163 14.05 7.21 -3.63
C PRO A 163 12.97 8.18 -4.17
N ASP A 164 12.61 8.06 -5.46
CA ASP A 164 11.57 8.87 -6.08
C ASP A 164 10.16 8.55 -5.57
N GLU A 165 9.99 7.43 -4.87
CA GLU A 165 8.72 6.98 -4.29
C GLU A 165 8.56 7.36 -2.80
N ARG A 166 9.42 8.25 -2.29
CA ARG A 166 9.30 8.84 -0.94
C ARG A 166 8.00 9.64 -0.81
N LEU A 167 7.30 9.44 0.31
CA LEU A 167 6.14 10.24 0.68
C LEU A 167 6.52 11.35 1.66
N THR A 168 5.73 12.43 1.68
CA THR A 168 5.69 13.29 2.86
C THR A 168 5.03 12.54 4.02
N LEU A 169 5.32 12.96 5.26
CA LEU A 169 4.66 12.38 6.43
C LEU A 169 3.13 12.53 6.35
N GLU A 170 2.64 13.67 5.86
CA GLU A 170 1.21 13.87 5.65
C GLU A 170 0.61 12.86 4.66
N GLN A 171 1.27 12.62 3.51
CA GLN A 171 0.82 11.62 2.53
C GLN A 171 0.76 10.22 3.15
N ALA A 172 1.79 9.84 3.92
CA ALA A 172 1.84 8.54 4.59
C ALA A 172 0.73 8.39 5.66
N LEU A 173 0.48 9.43 6.46
CA LEU A 173 -0.60 9.42 7.46
C LEU A 173 -1.99 9.38 6.80
N ARG A 174 -2.20 10.09 5.69
CA ARG A 174 -3.46 10.01 4.92
C ARG A 174 -3.68 8.61 4.35
N ALA A 175 -2.62 7.97 3.85
CA ALA A 175 -2.68 6.59 3.36
C ALA A 175 -2.95 5.57 4.49
N ALA A 176 -2.56 5.86 5.72
CA ALA A 176 -2.81 5.01 6.89
C ALA A 176 -4.16 5.26 7.59
N CYS A 177 -4.71 6.48 7.52
CA CYS A 177 -5.93 6.86 8.25
C CYS A 177 -7.16 7.02 7.35
N ILE A 178 -7.03 7.80 6.27
CA ILE A 178 -8.18 8.18 5.43
C ILE A 178 -8.47 7.10 4.39
N ALA A 179 -7.43 6.66 3.68
CA ALA A 179 -7.60 5.75 2.56
C ALA A 179 -8.22 4.40 2.97
N PRO A 180 -7.85 3.75 4.10
CA PRO A 180 -8.49 2.50 4.51
C PRO A 180 -10.00 2.67 4.74
N ALA A 181 -10.41 3.73 5.44
CA ALA A 181 -11.82 4.06 5.67
C ALA A 181 -12.57 4.28 4.34
N VAL A 182 -11.98 5.05 3.41
CA VAL A 182 -12.55 5.26 2.06
C VAL A 182 -12.76 3.93 1.34
N THR A 183 -11.77 3.03 1.36
CA THR A 183 -11.90 1.74 0.67
C THR A 183 -12.90 0.79 1.33
N ALA A 184 -13.16 0.97 2.63
CA ALA A 184 -14.16 0.25 3.41
C ALA A 184 -15.55 0.89 3.35
N GLY A 185 -15.73 1.99 2.60
CA GLY A 185 -17.01 2.69 2.51
C GLY A 185 -17.41 3.41 3.80
N GLU A 186 -16.48 3.60 4.74
CA GLU A 186 -16.70 4.28 6.01
C GLU A 186 -16.57 5.79 5.82
N THR A 187 -17.70 6.48 5.63
CA THR A 187 -17.73 7.93 5.36
C THR A 187 -17.59 8.80 6.62
N ASP A 188 -17.77 8.20 7.80
CA ASP A 188 -17.74 8.84 9.11
C ASP A 188 -16.44 8.54 9.89
N ARG A 189 -15.39 8.08 9.21
CA ARG A 189 -14.12 7.65 9.84
C ARG A 189 -12.89 8.11 9.05
N GLY A 190 -11.74 8.11 9.73
CA GLY A 190 -10.41 8.36 9.15
C GLY A 190 -9.98 9.82 9.16
N ARG A 191 -10.87 10.76 9.56
CA ARG A 191 -10.56 12.18 9.73
C ARG A 191 -11.11 12.67 11.07
N LEU A 192 -10.46 13.69 11.61
CA LEU A 192 -10.94 14.39 12.80
C LEU A 192 -11.65 15.69 12.38
N VAL A 193 -12.92 15.55 12.00
CA VAL A 193 -13.80 16.67 11.61
C VAL A 193 -15.18 16.52 12.28
N PRO A 194 -15.91 17.60 12.55
CA PRO A 194 -17.24 17.51 13.17
C PRO A 194 -18.18 16.58 12.40
N GLY A 195 -18.86 15.69 13.13
CA GLY A 195 -19.80 14.69 12.57
C GLY A 195 -19.19 13.33 12.23
N GLN A 196 -17.85 13.16 12.32
CA GLN A 196 -17.19 11.86 12.23
C GLN A 196 -16.95 11.24 13.60
N ARG A 197 -16.71 9.93 13.64
CA ARG A 197 -16.32 9.19 14.85
C ARG A 197 -15.05 9.76 15.43
N ALA A 198 -15.02 9.89 16.76
CA ALA A 198 -13.84 10.33 17.49
C ALA A 198 -12.86 9.17 17.71
N ASP A 199 -12.43 8.56 16.60
CA ASP A 199 -11.35 7.58 16.56
C ASP A 199 -10.03 8.33 16.39
N LEU A 200 -9.26 8.46 17.46
CA LEU A 200 -8.00 9.21 17.44
C LEU A 200 -6.95 8.61 18.34
N ILE A 201 -5.71 9.03 18.08
CA ILE A 201 -4.58 8.80 18.97
C ILE A 201 -3.93 10.13 19.31
N VAL A 202 -3.40 10.25 20.52
CA VAL A 202 -2.55 11.37 20.93
C VAL A 202 -1.11 10.89 20.93
N LEU A 203 -0.23 11.60 20.22
CA LEU A 203 1.20 11.30 20.14
C LEU A 203 2.02 12.40 20.79
N GLN A 204 3.25 12.07 21.16
CA GLN A 204 4.20 13.11 21.54
C GLN A 204 4.62 13.87 20.27
N ALA A 205 4.56 15.20 20.30
CA ALA A 205 4.86 16.01 19.12
C ALA A 205 6.27 15.77 18.55
N SER A 206 7.24 15.44 19.42
CA SER A 206 8.61 15.08 19.01
C SER A 206 8.68 13.81 18.16
N ASP A 207 7.68 12.92 18.22
CA ASP A 207 7.68 11.68 17.44
C ASP A 207 7.42 11.96 15.94
N LEU A 208 6.89 13.15 15.62
CA LEU A 208 6.56 13.59 14.27
C LEU A 208 7.50 14.70 13.76
N SER A 209 8.58 15.00 14.50
CA SER A 209 9.48 16.12 14.16
C SER A 209 10.41 15.80 13.00
N HIS A 210 10.70 16.80 12.17
CA HIS A 210 11.65 16.70 11.06
C HIS A 210 13.10 17.04 11.48
N PRO A 211 14.13 16.51 10.78
CA PRO A 211 14.02 15.53 9.70
C PRO A 211 13.59 14.14 10.22
N ILE A 212 12.88 13.38 9.37
CA ILE A 212 12.53 12.00 9.67
C ILE A 212 13.72 11.12 9.30
N GLU A 213 14.33 10.51 10.32
CA GLU A 213 15.50 9.66 10.18
C GLU A 213 15.13 8.17 10.12
N PRO A 214 15.84 7.34 9.34
CA PRO A 214 15.65 5.88 9.33
C PRO A 214 15.82 5.29 10.73
N GLY A 215 14.84 4.51 11.20
CA GLY A 215 14.85 3.95 12.56
C GLY A 215 14.72 4.98 13.70
N GLY A 216 14.44 6.24 13.38
CA GLY A 216 14.28 7.31 14.36
C GLY A 216 12.97 7.23 15.16
N VAL A 217 12.66 8.32 15.87
CA VAL A 217 11.51 8.42 16.77
C VAL A 217 10.17 8.10 16.10
N LEU A 218 9.98 8.45 14.83
CA LEU A 218 8.76 8.13 14.09
C LEU A 218 8.51 6.62 13.99
N ALA A 219 9.56 5.82 13.74
CA ALA A 219 9.44 4.37 13.56
C ALA A 219 9.05 3.65 14.87
N THR A 220 9.21 4.31 16.01
CA THR A 220 8.97 3.77 17.35
C THR A 220 7.89 4.54 18.11
N ALA A 221 7.17 5.44 17.43
CA ALA A 221 6.16 6.28 18.04
C ALA A 221 5.10 5.43 18.76
N ARG A 222 4.62 5.92 19.91
CA ARG A 222 3.59 5.23 20.69
C ARG A 222 2.52 6.21 21.12
N PRO A 223 1.22 5.84 20.99
CA PRO A 223 0.16 6.68 21.49
C PRO A 223 0.30 6.87 23.01
N ARG A 224 0.06 8.10 23.46
CA ARG A 224 -0.18 8.45 24.87
C ARG A 224 -1.63 8.22 25.25
N LEU A 225 -2.53 8.35 24.29
CA LEU A 225 -3.96 8.09 24.43
C LEU A 225 -4.49 7.47 23.14
N VAL A 226 -5.42 6.53 23.26
CA VAL A 226 -6.24 6.00 22.15
C VAL A 226 -7.70 6.16 22.52
N MET A 227 -8.46 6.73 21.59
CA MET A 227 -9.90 6.89 21.67
C MET A 227 -10.56 6.13 20.54
N ILE A 228 -11.63 5.40 20.84
CA ILE A 228 -12.47 4.69 19.86
C ILE A 228 -13.92 5.09 20.14
N ASP A 229 -14.64 5.56 19.13
CA ASP A 229 -16.03 6.03 19.24
C ASP A 229 -16.25 7.07 20.35
N GLY A 230 -15.23 7.91 20.63
CA GLY A 230 -15.29 8.92 21.69
C GLY A 230 -14.89 8.44 23.09
N GLU A 231 -14.69 7.14 23.26
CA GLU A 231 -14.29 6.56 24.54
C GLU A 231 -12.79 6.32 24.60
N VAL A 232 -12.16 6.71 25.72
CA VAL A 232 -10.74 6.45 25.96
C VAL A 232 -10.56 4.96 26.28
N VAL A 233 -9.92 4.23 25.37
CA VAL A 233 -9.67 2.79 25.52
C VAL A 233 -8.23 2.48 25.99
N PHE A 234 -7.35 3.46 25.91
CA PHE A 234 -5.96 3.37 26.37
C PHE A 234 -5.43 4.75 26.75
N GLU A 235 -4.66 4.83 27.84
CA GLU A 235 -3.93 6.01 28.29
C GLU A 235 -2.64 5.61 29.01
N ARG A 236 -1.55 6.37 28.83
CA ARG A 236 -0.24 6.12 29.43
C ARG A 236 0.43 7.35 30.02
#